data_AF-A0AAW9CEM2-F1
#
_entry.id   AF-A0AAW9CEM2-F1
#
_cell.length_a   1.000
_cell.length_b   1.000
_cell.length_c   1.000
_cell.angle_alpha   90.00
_cell.angle_beta   90.00
_cell.angle_gamma   90.00
#
_symmetry.space_group_name_H-M   'P 1'
#
loop_
_entity.id
_entity.type
_entity.pdbx_description
1 polymer ?
#
loop_
_entity_poly.entity_id
_entity_poly.type
_entity_poly.pdbx_seq_one_letter_code
_entity_poly.pdbx_strand_id
1 'polypeptide(L)'
;MIPTITRGDAMIDVDTLPACPVETTLTLISDKWKILIVRDLLTGTKRFSELRRSIGHISQKVLTSNLRQMEADGLVHRKVYPEVPPR
;
A
#
# COMPACT_ATOMS: atom_id res chain seq x y z
N MET A 1 26.22 -20.25 -13.06
CA MET A 1 24.92 -20.76 -13.53
C MET A 1 23.87 -20.03 -12.72
N ILE A 2 23.23 -19.01 -13.31
CA ILE A 2 22.41 -18.00 -12.61
C ILE A 2 20.94 -18.34 -12.90
N PRO A 3 20.07 -18.45 -11.90
CA PRO A 3 18.66 -18.67 -12.14
C PRO A 3 18.01 -17.38 -12.65
N THR A 4 17.31 -17.49 -13.78
CA THR A 4 16.47 -16.45 -14.38
C THR A 4 15.19 -16.31 -13.57
N ILE A 5 14.92 -15.12 -13.03
CA ILE A 5 13.63 -14.78 -12.40
C ILE A 5 12.70 -14.27 -13.49
N THR A 6 11.75 -15.10 -13.89
CA THR A 6 10.68 -14.77 -14.85
C THR A 6 9.58 -13.98 -14.12
N ARG A 7 9.20 -12.84 -14.70
CA ARG A 7 8.10 -11.91 -14.36
C ARG A 7 7.09 -12.44 -13.31
N GLY A 8 7.21 -11.95 -12.09
CA GLY A 8 6.26 -12.16 -10.99
C GLY A 8 6.17 -10.87 -10.17
N ASP A 9 5.76 -9.78 -10.81
CA ASP A 9 5.52 -8.52 -10.13
C ASP A 9 4.05 -8.49 -9.72
N ALA A 10 3.82 -8.63 -8.40
CA ALA A 10 2.53 -8.71 -7.74
C ALA A 10 1.44 -7.82 -8.40
N MET A 11 0.48 -8.47 -9.03
CA MET A 11 -0.83 -7.91 -9.38
C MET A 11 -1.84 -8.88 -8.77
N ILE A 12 -2.83 -8.36 -8.06
CA ILE A 12 -3.95 -9.17 -7.56
C ILE A 12 -4.47 -10.02 -8.72
N ASP A 13 -4.44 -11.34 -8.55
CA ASP A 13 -5.01 -12.26 -9.53
C ASP A 13 -6.53 -12.13 -9.47
N VAL A 14 -7.10 -11.38 -10.42
CA VAL A 14 -8.54 -11.08 -10.47
C VAL A 14 -9.42 -12.33 -10.56
N ASP A 15 -8.85 -13.46 -11.00
CA ASP A 15 -9.54 -14.74 -11.12
C ASP A 15 -9.70 -15.46 -9.76
N THR A 16 -8.95 -15.03 -8.73
CA THR A 16 -9.10 -15.49 -7.34
C THR A 16 -9.98 -14.59 -6.47
N LEU A 17 -10.48 -13.47 -7.01
CA LEU A 17 -11.32 -12.54 -6.28
C LEU A 17 -12.79 -13.00 -6.26
N PRO A 18 -13.52 -12.74 -5.16
CA PRO A 18 -14.94 -13.04 -5.10
C PRO A 18 -15.73 -12.29 -6.18
N ALA A 19 -16.71 -12.96 -6.79
CA ALA A 19 -17.53 -12.40 -7.87
C ALA A 19 -18.30 -11.13 -7.45
N CYS A 20 -18.51 -10.92 -6.15
CA CYS A 20 -19.09 -9.71 -5.61
C CYS A 20 -18.04 -8.58 -5.51
N PRO A 21 -18.21 -7.45 -6.23
CA PRO A 21 -17.26 -6.33 -6.17
C PRO A 21 -17.15 -5.70 -4.77
N VAL A 22 -18.23 -5.76 -3.99
CA VAL A 22 -18.26 -5.26 -2.61
C VAL A 22 -17.38 -6.13 -1.72
N GLU A 23 -17.48 -7.45 -1.85
CA GLU A 23 -16.66 -8.40 -1.10
C GLU A 23 -15.19 -8.28 -1.48
N THR A 24 -14.88 -8.15 -2.77
CA THR A 24 -13.52 -7.89 -3.26
C THR A 24 -12.93 -6.64 -2.62
N THR A 25 -13.68 -5.53 -2.62
CA THR A 25 -13.23 -4.27 -2.03
C THR A 25 -12.99 -4.43 -0.54
N LEU A 26 -13.91 -5.07 0.19
CA LEU A 26 -13.77 -5.32 1.62
C LEU A 26 -12.54 -6.20 1.92
N THR A 27 -12.26 -7.23 1.13
CA THR A 27 -11.06 -8.06 1.30
C THR A 27 -9.78 -7.24 1.18
N LEU A 28 -9.74 -6.27 0.26
CA LEU A 28 -8.57 -5.44 0.01
C LEU A 28 -8.35 -4.34 1.08
N ILE A 29 -9.42 -3.67 1.53
CA ILE A 29 -9.34 -2.47 2.37
C ILE A 29 -10.05 -2.56 3.73
N SER A 30 -10.47 -3.75 4.20
CA SER A 30 -11.16 -3.92 5.50
C SER A 30 -10.32 -3.56 6.73
N ASP A 31 -9.00 -3.46 6.62
CA ASP A 31 -8.15 -3.03 7.72
C ASP A 31 -8.38 -1.54 8.04
N LYS A 32 -8.59 -1.24 9.34
CA LYS A 32 -8.82 0.12 9.86
C LYS A 32 -7.83 1.13 9.31
N TRP A 33 -6.56 0.75 9.20
CA TRP A 33 -5.50 1.65 8.78
C TRP A 33 -5.47 1.81 7.27
N LYS A 34 -5.72 0.74 6.49
CA LYS A 34 -5.81 0.83 5.02
C LYS A 34 -6.85 1.90 4.59
N ILE A 35 -8.01 1.95 5.25
CA ILE A 35 -9.03 2.98 4.97
C ILE A 35 -8.50 4.41 5.24
N LEU A 36 -7.84 4.62 6.38
CA LEU A 36 -7.29 5.92 6.75
C LEU A 36 -6.13 6.34 5.82
N ILE A 37 -5.32 5.38 5.38
CA ILE A 37 -4.24 5.60 4.41
C ILE A 37 -4.83 6.05 3.07
N VAL A 38 -5.83 5.33 2.54
CA VAL A 38 -6.49 5.68 1.28
C VAL A 38 -7.10 7.08 1.36
N ARG A 39 -7.88 7.36 2.43
CA ARG A 39 -8.46 8.70 2.67
C ARG A 39 -7.41 9.81 2.56
N ASP A 40 -6.26 9.60 3.19
CA ASP A 40 -5.19 10.59 3.18
C ASP A 40 -4.53 10.73 1.81
N LEU A 41 -4.31 9.62 1.10
CA LEU A 41 -3.69 9.64 -0.22
C LEU A 41 -4.61 10.16 -1.33
N LEU A 42 -5.93 10.14 -1.13
CA LEU A 42 -6.89 10.80 -2.03
C LEU A 42 -6.70 12.32 -2.07
N THR A 43 -6.11 12.91 -1.03
CA THR A 43 -5.77 14.36 -1.02
C THR A 43 -4.46 14.68 -1.74
N GLY A 44 -3.69 13.66 -2.12
CA GLY A 44 -2.40 13.80 -2.80
C GLY A 44 -1.33 12.88 -2.22
N THR A 45 -0.18 12.86 -2.88
CA THR A 45 1.00 12.10 -2.43
C THR A 45 1.51 12.65 -1.10
N LYS A 46 1.73 11.79 -0.11
CA LYS A 46 2.27 12.16 1.21
C LYS A 46 3.57 11.45 1.52
N ARG A 47 4.45 12.11 2.29
CA ARG A 47 5.60 11.46 2.90
C ARG A 47 5.16 10.52 4.01
N PHE A 48 6.00 9.53 4.32
CA PHE A 48 5.72 8.57 5.39
C PHE A 48 5.44 9.24 6.74
N SER A 49 6.22 10.27 7.08
CA SER A 49 6.07 11.03 8.33
C SER A 49 4.77 11.83 8.38
N GLU A 50 4.38 12.47 7.28
CA GLU A 50 3.12 13.23 7.15
C GLU A 50 1.92 12.31 7.26
N LEU A 51 1.96 11.18 6.56
CA LEU A 51 0.92 10.15 6.61
C LEU A 51 0.77 9.59 8.03
N ARG A 52 1.89 9.25 8.69
CA ARG A 52 1.88 8.78 10.09
C ARG A 52 1.31 9.84 11.02
N ARG A 53 1.68 11.11 10.86
CA ARG A 53 1.21 12.22 11.70
C ARG A 53 -0.29 12.46 11.53
N SER A 54 -0.79 12.40 10.29
CA SER A 54 -2.22 12.56 9.99
C SER A 54 -3.08 11.43 10.54
N ILE A 55 -2.58 10.19 10.51
CA ILE A 55 -3.26 9.03 11.09
C ILE A 55 -3.14 9.03 12.63
N GLY A 56 -2.04 9.53 13.18
CA GLY A 56 -1.83 9.77 14.61
C GLY A 56 -1.52 8.51 15.43
N HIS A 57 -2.49 7.62 15.60
CA HIS A 57 -2.45 6.51 16.56
C HIS A 57 -1.78 5.23 16.03
N ILE A 58 -1.22 5.26 14.83
CA ILE A 58 -0.61 4.09 14.19
C ILE A 58 0.88 3.97 14.54
N SER A 59 1.32 2.77 14.91
CA SER A 59 2.75 2.52 15.08
C SER A 59 3.47 2.53 13.73
N GLN A 60 4.75 2.91 13.73
CA GLN A 60 5.57 2.88 12.51
C GLN A 60 5.62 1.50 11.87
N LYS A 61 5.70 0.44 12.68
CA LYS A 61 5.73 -0.96 12.23
C LYS A 61 4.43 -1.33 11.51
N VAL A 62 3.28 -0.99 12.10
CA VAL A 62 1.97 -1.30 11.52
C VAL A 62 1.75 -0.51 10.24
N LEU A 63 2.08 0.79 10.22
CA LEU A 63 2.00 1.60 9.01
C LEU A 63 2.86 1.03 7.87
N THR A 64 4.10 0.62 8.17
CA THR A 64 4.99 0.02 7.18
C THR A 64 4.45 -1.30 6.65
N SER A 65 3.92 -2.15 7.53
CA SER A 65 3.30 -3.43 7.14
C SER A 65 2.11 -3.22 6.21
N ASN A 66 1.22 -2.29 6.57
CA ASN A 66 0.04 -1.98 5.76
C ASN A 66 0.43 -1.38 4.40
N LEU A 67 1.38 -0.46 4.34
CA LEU A 67 1.85 0.11 3.07
C LEU A 67 2.47 -0.96 2.16
N ARG A 68 3.23 -1.91 2.71
CA ARG A 68 3.80 -3.03 1.92
C ARG A 68 2.72 -3.97 1.38
N GLN A 69 1.72 -4.28 2.19
CA GLN A 69 0.58 -5.10 1.73
C GLN A 69 -0.19 -4.37 0.64
N MET A 70 -0.52 -3.09 0.86
CA MET A 70 -1.22 -2.28 -0.14
C MET A 70 -0.38 -2.11 -1.43
N GLU A 71 0.95 -2.07 -1.34
CA GLU A 71 1.84 -2.02 -2.50
C GLU A 71 1.81 -3.35 -3.28
N ALA A 72 1.85 -4.48 -2.58
CA ALA A 72 1.70 -5.81 -3.18
C ALA A 72 0.30 -6.03 -3.78
N ASP A 73 -0.74 -5.46 -3.15
CA ASP A 73 -2.11 -5.43 -3.65
C ASP A 73 -2.28 -4.42 -4.82
N GLY A 74 -1.24 -3.66 -5.20
CA GLY A 74 -1.32 -2.65 -6.25
C GLY A 74 -2.18 -1.42 -5.92
N LEU A 75 -2.55 -1.22 -4.65
CA LEU A 75 -3.37 -0.12 -4.17
C LEU A 75 -2.58 1.18 -3.95
N VAL A 76 -1.28 1.08 -3.65
CA VAL A 76 -0.40 2.23 -3.43
C VAL A 76 0.92 2.05 -4.16
N HIS A 77 1.49 3.15 -4.63
CA HIS A 77 2.81 3.17 -5.24
C HIS A 77 3.83 3.87 -4.33
N ARG A 78 4.89 3.16 -3.93
CA ARG A 78 5.97 3.73 -3.12
C ARG A 78 7.11 4.20 -4.01
N LYS A 79 7.38 5.51 -4.01
CA LYS A 79 8.54 6.09 -4.68
C LYS A 79 9.64 6.40 -3.67
N VAL A 80 10.83 5.85 -3.89
CA VAL A 80 12.04 6.19 -3.11
C VAL A 80 12.77 7.32 -3.82
N TYR A 81 13.01 8.41 -3.10
CA TYR A 81 13.77 9.55 -3.61
C TYR A 81 15.22 9.43 -3.10
N PRO A 82 16.24 9.31 -3.97
CA PRO A 82 17.64 9.12 -3.58
C PRO A 82 18.37 10.42 -3.20
N GLU A 83 17.67 11.50 -2.84
CA GLU A 83 18.29 12.80 -2.57
C GLU A 83 18.59 13.03 -1.07
N VAL A 84 19.79 13.54 -0.79
CA VAL A 84 20.21 14.15 0.47
C VAL A 84 20.42 15.64 0.19
N PRO A 85 19.71 16.62 0.80
CA PRO A 85 18.65 16.54 1.79
C PRO A 85 17.24 16.51 1.15
N PRO A 86 16.30 15.72 1.69
CA PRO A 86 14.97 15.57 1.11
C PRO A 86 14.10 16.82 1.36
N ARG A 87 14.06 17.77 0.42
CA ARG A 87 13.21 18.99 0.49
C ARG A 87 11.75 18.70 0.80
#